data_AF-A0A7Y2ALJ9-F1
#
_entry.id   AF-A0A7Y2ALJ9-F1
#
_cell.length_a   1.000
_cell.length_b   1.000
_cell.length_c   1.000
_cell.angle_alpha   90.00
_cell.angle_beta   90.00
_cell.angle_gamma   90.00
#
_symmetry.space_group_name_H-M   'P 1'
#
loop_
_entity.id
_entity.type
_entity.pdbx_description
1 polymer ?
#
loop_
_entity_poly.entity_id
_entity_poly.type
_entity_poly.pdbx_seq_one_letter_code
_entity_poly.pdbx_strand_id
1 'polypeptide(L)' 'VVKVVKNLTGASLMEDKKMVEGVPATLKEAVSKEEAEKVKAELEEAGAAVELK' A
#
# COMPACT_ATOMS: atom_id res chain seq x y z
N VAL A 1 -6.76 -3.64 -4.29
CA VAL A 1 -5.82 -2.56 -3.86
C VAL A 1 -6.39 -1.60 -2.81
N VAL A 2 -7.43 -0.80 -3.08
CA VAL A 2 -7.96 0.25 -2.16
C VAL A 2 -8.22 -0.26 -0.74
N LYS A 3 -8.78 -1.47 -0.59
CA LYS A 3 -9.07 -2.07 0.72
C LYS A 3 -7.80 -2.35 1.53
N VAL A 4 -6.71 -2.77 0.89
CA VAL A 4 -5.42 -3.08 1.53
C VAL A 4 -4.71 -1.78 1.90
N VAL A 5 -4.68 -0.80 0.98
CA VAL A 5 -4.16 0.55 1.26
C VAL A 5 -4.87 1.16 2.48
N LYS A 6 -6.21 1.11 2.51
CA LYS A 6 -7.00 1.56 3.66
C LYS A 6 -6.61 0.89 4.97
N ASN A 7 -6.38 -0.41 4.94
CA ASN A 7 -6.02 -1.17 6.14
C ASN A 7 -4.59 -0.86 6.60
N LEU A 8 -3.70 -0.51 5.67
CA LEU A 8 -2.30 -0.18 5.93
C LEU A 8 -2.10 1.26 6.42
N THR A 9 -2.76 2.22 5.78
CA THR A 9 -2.63 3.65 6.07
C THR A 9 -3.71 4.18 7.01
N GLY A 10 -4.83 3.47 7.16
CA GLY A 10 -5.98 3.93 7.96
C GLY A 10 -6.72 5.13 7.37
N ALA A 11 -6.44 5.48 6.12
CA ALA A 11 -6.99 6.67 5.49
C ALA A 11 -8.48 6.50 5.15
N SER A 12 -9.16 7.61 4.88
CA SER A 12 -10.59 7.58 4.58
C SER A 12 -10.84 7.12 3.15
N LEU A 13 -12.05 6.63 2.83
CA LEU A 13 -12.41 6.07 1.51
C LEU A 13 -12.03 6.96 0.31
N MET A 14 -12.06 8.28 0.51
CA MET A 14 -11.65 9.29 -0.48
C MET A 14 -10.13 9.42 -0.60
N GLU A 15 -9.41 9.38 0.52
CA GLU A 15 -7.94 9.44 0.56
C GLU A 15 -7.32 8.15 0.02
N ASP A 16 -7.87 6.97 0.36
CA ASP A 16 -7.41 5.69 -0.18
C ASP A 16 -7.51 5.62 -1.70
N LYS A 17 -8.62 6.11 -2.24
CA LYS A 17 -8.83 6.19 -3.69
C LYS A 17 -7.78 7.09 -4.34
N LYS A 18 -7.56 8.27 -3.75
CA LYS A 18 -6.57 9.23 -4.23
C LYS A 18 -5.13 8.72 -4.10
N MET A 19 -4.84 7.91 -3.09
CA MET A 19 -3.55 7.26 -2.86
C MET A 19 -3.27 6.16 -3.92
N VAL A 20 -4.29 5.36 -4.25
CA VAL A 20 -4.20 4.30 -5.26
C VAL A 20 -4.18 4.86 -6.69
N GLU A 21 -4.89 5.96 -6.96
CA GLU A 21 -4.88 6.64 -8.27
C GLU A 21 -3.68 7.60 -8.43
N GLY A 22 -3.07 8.03 -7.32
CA GLY A 22 -2.00 9.03 -7.26
C GLY A 22 -0.58 8.45 -7.21
N VAL A 23 -0.33 7.31 -7.84
CA VAL A 23 1.01 6.69 -7.88
C VAL A 23 2.01 7.66 -8.56
N PRO A 24 3.21 7.92 -7.98
CA PRO A 24 3.83 7.25 -6.84
C PRO A 24 3.36 7.77 -5.47
N ALA A 25 2.91 6.85 -4.60
CA ALA A 25 2.46 7.15 -3.25
C ALA A 25 3.13 6.20 -2.24
N THR A 26 3.70 6.75 -1.16
CA THR A 26 4.40 5.95 -0.15
C THR A 26 3.41 5.43 0.89
N LEU A 27 3.21 4.11 0.93
CA LEU A 27 2.23 3.48 1.83
C LEU A 27 2.78 3.20 3.24
N LYS A 28 4.09 2.95 3.34
CA LYS A 28 4.81 2.71 4.60
C LYS A 28 6.30 2.96 4.37
N GLU A 29 6.94 3.67 5.30
CA GLU A 29 8.39 3.94 5.29
C GLU A 29 9.03 3.29 6.52
N ALA A 30 10.30 2.91 6.41
CA ALA A 30 11.07 2.27 7.49
C ALA A 30 10.46 0.97 8.05
N VAL A 31 9.79 0.19 7.20
CA VAL A 31 9.37 -1.18 7.55
C VAL A 31 10.54 -2.16 7.49
N SER A 32 10.57 -3.12 8.42
CA SER A 32 11.51 -4.23 8.37
C SER A 32 11.33 -5.05 7.09
N LYS A 33 12.39 -5.72 6.62
CA LYS A 33 12.32 -6.58 5.40
C LYS A 33 11.15 -7.56 5.42
N GLU A 34 10.88 -8.19 6.56
CA GLU A 34 9.75 -9.11 6.72
C GLU A 34 8.38 -8.42 6.59
N GLU A 35 8.25 -7.18 7.09
CA GLU A 35 7.01 -6.41 6.92
C GLU A 35 6.87 -5.90 5.48
N ALA A 36 7.97 -5.45 4.85
CA ALA A 36 8.01 -5.04 3.46
C ALA A 36 7.56 -6.16 2.51
N GLU A 37 8.05 -7.39 2.70
CA GLU A 37 7.64 -8.53 1.89
C GLU A 37 6.17 -8.92 2.13
N LYS A 38 5.68 -8.88 3.39
CA LYS A 38 4.25 -9.10 3.68
C LYS A 38 3.35 -8.07 3.02
N VAL A 39 3.68 -6.78 3.18
CA VAL A 39 2.89 -5.68 2.61
C VAL A 39 2.91 -5.74 1.08
N LYS A 40 4.06 -6.06 0.50
CA LYS A 40 4.20 -6.28 -0.95
C LYS A 40 3.32 -7.44 -1.42
N ALA A 41 3.37 -8.59 -0.75
CA ALA A 41 2.54 -9.74 -1.09
C ALA A 41 1.04 -9.44 -0.99
N GLU A 42 0.59 -8.81 0.11
CA GLU A 42 -0.82 -8.43 0.29
C GLU A 42 -1.31 -7.42 -0.77
N LEU A 43 -0.44 -6.49 -1.19
CA LEU A 43 -0.75 -5.53 -2.24
C LEU A 43 -0.74 -6.15 -3.63
N GLU A 44 0.22 -7.03 -3.95
CA GLU A 44 0.29 -7.78 -5.22
C GLU A 44 -0.88 -8.76 -5.38
N GLU A 45 -1.25 -9.51 -4.34
CA GLU A 45 -2.47 -10.34 -4.35
C GLU A 45 -3.74 -9.51 -4.57
N ALA A 46 -3.75 -8.27 -4.07
CA ALA A 46 -4.84 -7.34 -4.28
C ALA A 46 -4.79 -6.60 -5.63
N GLY A 47 -3.81 -6.90 -6.50
CA GLY A 47 -3.63 -6.35 -7.84
C GLY A 47 -2.86 -5.03 -7.92
N ALA A 48 -2.05 -4.69 -6.91
CA ALA A 48 -1.21 -3.50 -6.87
C ALA A 48 0.27 -3.86 -7.09
N ALA A 49 1.01 -2.99 -7.77
CA ALA A 49 2.46 -3.08 -7.85
C ALA A 49 3.10 -2.28 -6.70
N VAL A 50 3.99 -2.91 -5.94
CA VAL A 50 4.74 -2.27 -4.85
C VAL A 50 6.22 -2.28 -5.18
N GLU A 51 6.82 -1.10 -5.21
CA GLU A 51 8.26 -0.93 -5.36
C GLU A 51 8.88 -0.70 -3.98
N LEU A 52 9.71 -1.63 -3.53
CA LEU A 52 10.49 -1.50 -2.29
C LEU A 52 11.75 -0.70 -2.60
N LYS A 53 11.91 0.46 -1.96
CA LYS A 53 13.15 1.25 -1.97
C LYS A 53 13.79 1.24 -0.59
#